data_AF-A0A8E5HM50-F1
#
_entry.id   AF-A0A8E5HM50-F1
#
_cell.length_a   1.000
_cell.length_b   1.000
_cell.length_c   1.000
_cell.angle_alpha   90.00
_cell.angle_beta   90.00
_cell.angle_gamma   90.00
#
_symmetry.space_group_name_H-M   'P 1'
#
loop_
_entity.id
_entity.type
_entity.pdbx_description
1 polymer ?
#
loop_
_entity_poly.entity_id
_entity_poly.type
_entity_poly.pdbx_seq_one_letter_code
_entity_poly.pdbx_strand_id
1 'polypeptide(L)'
;MPASPPLQPSSCAASVSATCAAHSLTVPQFHLLREHAVAAKAGAHCPYSNFRVGAAVLAADGSVTTGANVENASYPVGTCAERVALGTAATRPRPPAGPFRAVAVAVATDTSPPASPCGMCRQFIREFSSLDVPIVMFDGEGKYVVATLDELLPLSFGPENLGRG
;
A
#
# COMPACT_ATOMS: atom_id res chain seq x y z
N MET A 1 5.29 -10.33 -21.42
CA MET A 1 4.94 -9.99 -20.03
C MET A 1 6.02 -9.06 -19.52
N PRO A 2 5.69 -7.91 -18.91
CA PRO A 2 6.72 -7.08 -18.29
C PRO A 2 7.48 -7.92 -17.26
N ALA A 3 8.80 -7.71 -17.17
CA ALA A 3 9.62 -8.40 -16.19
C ALA A 3 9.17 -7.99 -14.78
N SER A 4 9.11 -8.94 -13.84
CA SER A 4 8.85 -8.63 -12.43
C SER A 4 9.92 -7.64 -11.94
N PRO A 5 9.52 -6.56 -11.23
CA PRO A 5 10.50 -5.59 -10.76
C PRO A 5 11.50 -6.26 -9.80
N PRO A 6 12.77 -5.84 -9.81
CA PRO A 6 13.80 -6.49 -9.03
C PRO A 6 13.55 -6.34 -7.53
N LEU A 7 13.78 -7.42 -6.77
CA LEU A 7 13.73 -7.40 -5.31
C LEU A 7 14.97 -6.68 -4.77
N GLN A 8 14.76 -5.60 -4.01
CA GLN A 8 15.81 -4.72 -3.51
C GLN A 8 15.94 -4.78 -1.99
N PRO A 9 17.15 -4.78 -1.41
CA PRO A 9 17.32 -4.73 0.04
C PRO A 9 16.99 -3.34 0.62
N SER A 10 16.11 -3.25 1.61
CA SER A 10 15.76 -1.97 2.26
C SER A 10 16.86 -1.41 3.18
N SER A 11 17.91 -2.20 3.44
CA SER A 11 19.12 -1.79 4.13
C SER A 11 20.14 -1.10 3.21
N CYS A 12 20.00 -1.24 1.88
CA CYS A 12 20.90 -0.59 0.93
C CYS A 12 20.46 0.85 0.68
N ALA A 13 21.20 1.81 1.24
CA ALA A 13 20.92 3.24 1.08
C ALA A 13 20.86 3.66 -0.39
N ALA A 14 21.74 3.13 -1.25
CA ALA A 14 21.73 3.45 -2.69
C ALA A 14 20.44 2.98 -3.38
N SER A 15 19.96 1.78 -3.04
CA SER A 15 18.70 1.25 -3.59
C SER A 15 17.51 2.11 -3.12
N VAL A 16 17.46 2.44 -1.83
CA VAL A 16 16.40 3.28 -1.25
C VAL A 16 16.38 4.68 -1.88
N SER A 17 17.54 5.33 -2.01
CA SER A 17 17.65 6.66 -2.62
C SER A 17 17.23 6.65 -4.09
N ALA A 18 17.60 5.62 -4.86
CA ALA A 18 17.19 5.48 -6.26
C ALA A 18 15.67 5.30 -6.39
N THR A 19 15.07 4.45 -5.55
CA THR A 19 13.62 4.26 -5.47
C THR A 19 12.90 5.56 -5.11
N CYS A 20 13.40 6.28 -4.11
CA CYS A 20 12.84 7.55 -3.69
C CYS A 20 12.82 8.57 -4.84
N ALA A 21 13.93 8.69 -5.57
CA ALA A 21 14.02 9.56 -6.74
C ALA A 21 13.08 9.15 -7.88
N ALA A 22 12.91 7.84 -8.12
CA ALA A 22 12.05 7.33 -9.19
C ALA A 22 10.55 7.51 -8.92
N HIS A 23 10.15 7.52 -7.64
CA HIS A 23 8.74 7.48 -7.22
C HIS A 23 8.29 8.73 -6.44
N SER A 24 9.02 9.83 -6.53
CA SER A 24 8.70 11.09 -5.86
C SER A 24 8.51 10.95 -4.34
N LEU A 25 9.28 10.05 -3.71
CA LEU A 25 9.32 9.88 -2.26
C LEU A 25 10.60 10.49 -1.70
N THR A 26 10.55 10.92 -0.45
CA THR A 26 11.75 11.22 0.33
C THR A 26 12.22 9.97 1.07
N VAL A 27 13.52 9.86 1.35
CA VAL A 27 14.08 8.75 2.15
C VAL A 27 13.41 8.63 3.53
N PRO A 28 13.13 9.73 4.26
CA PRO A 28 12.33 9.65 5.49
C PRO A 28 10.94 9.06 5.30
N GLN A 29 10.21 9.45 4.24
CA GLN A 29 8.88 8.89 3.95
C GLN A 29 8.96 7.40 3.64
N PHE A 30 9.98 6.95 2.90
CA PHE A 30 10.19 5.52 2.63
C PHE A 30 10.38 4.73 3.93
N HIS A 31 11.25 5.20 4.83
CA HIS A 31 11.48 4.53 6.10
C HIS A 31 10.26 4.56 7.02
N LEU A 32 9.55 5.68 7.06
CA LEU A 32 8.28 5.82 7.78
C LEU A 32 7.26 4.80 7.29
N LEU A 33 7.04 4.71 5.97
CA LEU A 33 6.13 3.72 5.36
C LEU A 33 6.53 2.29 5.70
N ARG A 34 7.82 1.95 5.61
CA ARG A 34 8.34 0.63 5.96
C ARG A 34 8.04 0.29 7.41
N GLU A 35 8.43 1.16 8.34
CA GLU A 35 8.27 0.95 9.77
C GLU A 35 6.80 0.74 10.13
N HIS A 36 5.92 1.63 9.65
CA HIS A 36 4.49 1.56 9.92
C HIS A 36 3.82 0.33 9.32
N ALA A 37 4.14 -0.04 8.07
CA ALA A 37 3.55 -1.22 7.43
C ALA A 37 4.02 -2.52 8.09
N VAL A 38 5.31 -2.63 8.42
CA VAL A 38 5.87 -3.81 9.11
C VAL A 38 5.29 -3.95 10.51
N ALA A 39 5.23 -2.87 11.29
CA ALA A 39 4.67 -2.89 12.64
C ALA A 39 3.17 -3.23 12.64
N ALA A 40 2.42 -2.77 11.64
CA ALA A 40 0.98 -3.03 11.54
C ALA A 40 0.63 -4.53 11.43
N LYS A 41 1.54 -5.39 10.94
CA LYS A 41 1.34 -6.85 10.90
C LYS A 41 0.98 -7.44 12.28
N ALA A 42 1.46 -6.83 13.38
CA ALA A 42 1.16 -7.29 14.72
C ALA A 42 -0.34 -7.17 15.09
N GLY A 43 -1.09 -6.30 14.41
CA GLY A 43 -2.53 -6.13 14.60
C GLY A 43 -3.41 -7.05 13.74
N ALA A 44 -2.82 -7.93 12.94
CA ALA A 44 -3.58 -8.80 12.05
C ALA A 44 -4.45 -9.81 12.84
N HIS A 45 -5.73 -9.92 12.47
CA HIS A 45 -6.61 -10.98 12.95
C HIS A 45 -6.77 -12.00 11.83
N CYS A 46 -5.90 -13.00 11.79
CA CYS A 46 -5.88 -13.99 10.71
C CYS A 46 -5.79 -15.44 11.21
N PRO A 47 -6.75 -15.92 12.03
CA PRO A 47 -6.69 -17.26 12.61
C PRO A 47 -6.89 -18.38 11.58
N TYR A 48 -7.40 -18.08 10.39
CA TYR A 48 -7.70 -19.08 9.37
C TYR A 48 -6.51 -19.29 8.42
N SER A 49 -5.94 -18.20 7.88
CA SER A 49 -4.77 -18.31 6.99
C SER A 49 -3.43 -18.34 7.71
N ASN A 50 -3.35 -17.78 8.92
CA ASN A 50 -2.09 -17.45 9.61
C ASN A 50 -1.16 -16.56 8.77
N PHE A 51 -1.71 -15.83 7.79
CA PHE A 51 -0.97 -14.96 6.89
C PHE A 51 -1.17 -13.50 7.26
N ARG A 52 -0.15 -12.90 7.92
CA ARG A 52 -0.21 -11.52 8.39
C ARG A 52 0.17 -10.54 7.29
N VAL A 53 -0.67 -9.53 7.11
CA VAL A 53 -0.43 -8.42 6.20
C VAL A 53 -0.60 -7.13 6.99
N GLY A 54 0.37 -6.24 6.86
CA GLY A 54 0.31 -4.88 7.38
C GLY A 54 0.35 -3.90 6.21
N ALA A 55 -0.28 -2.75 6.37
CA ALA A 55 -0.26 -1.68 5.37
C ALA A 55 -0.09 -0.32 6.04
N ALA A 56 0.52 0.61 5.31
CA ALA A 56 0.61 2.01 5.68
C ALA A 56 0.29 2.89 4.46
N VAL A 57 -0.48 3.94 4.66
CA VAL A 57 -0.88 4.89 3.62
C VAL A 57 -0.36 6.26 4.01
N LEU A 58 0.45 6.87 3.14
CA LEU A 58 0.86 8.25 3.25
C LEU A 58 -0.12 9.12 2.46
N ALA A 59 -0.73 10.10 3.13
CA ALA A 59 -1.66 11.04 2.53
C ALA A 59 -0.96 12.33 2.08
N ALA A 60 -1.61 13.09 1.21
CA ALA A 60 -1.09 14.36 0.69
C ALA A 60 -0.82 15.43 1.76
N ASP A 61 -1.48 15.35 2.92
CA ASP A 61 -1.23 16.21 4.09
C ASP A 61 -0.09 15.70 4.99
N GLY A 62 0.64 14.67 4.55
CA GLY A 62 1.73 14.05 5.30
C GLY A 62 1.29 13.09 6.40
N SER A 63 -0.02 12.92 6.62
CA SER A 63 -0.51 11.96 7.62
C SER A 63 -0.30 10.51 7.17
N VAL A 64 0.02 9.63 8.13
CA VAL A 64 0.15 8.20 7.90
C VAL A 64 -0.94 7.44 8.64
N THR A 65 -1.63 6.55 7.93
CA THR A 65 -2.64 5.65 8.50
C THR A 65 -2.23 4.21 8.25
N THR A 66 -2.33 3.36 9.28
CA THR A 66 -1.98 1.94 9.18
C THR A 66 -3.21 1.05 9.16
N GLY A 67 -3.02 -0.19 8.70
CA GLY A 67 -4.05 -1.22 8.71
C GLY A 67 -3.42 -2.61 8.73
N ALA A 68 -4.18 -3.59 9.19
CA ALA A 68 -3.82 -5.00 9.18
C ALA A 68 -4.98 -5.83 8.63
N ASN A 69 -4.72 -7.02 8.08
CA ASN A 69 -5.80 -7.87 7.59
C ASN A 69 -6.65 -8.41 8.75
N VAL A 70 -7.96 -8.46 8.52
CA VAL A 70 -8.96 -8.98 9.45
C VAL A 70 -9.78 -10.03 8.72
N GLU A 71 -9.65 -11.27 9.16
CA GLU A 71 -10.39 -12.41 8.63
C GLU A 71 -11.71 -12.62 9.36
N ASN A 72 -12.53 -13.49 8.80
CA ASN A 72 -13.81 -13.89 9.36
C ASN A 72 -14.12 -15.34 8.96
N ALA A 73 -14.88 -16.06 9.78
CA ALA A 73 -15.34 -17.41 9.46
C ALA A 73 -16.06 -17.48 8.11
N SER A 74 -16.83 -16.44 7.76
CA SER A 74 -17.34 -16.23 6.42
C SER A 74 -16.32 -15.49 5.58
N TYR A 75 -15.46 -16.22 4.88
CA TYR A 75 -14.25 -15.70 4.21
C TYR A 75 -14.47 -14.43 3.36
N PRO A 76 -15.54 -14.30 2.55
CA PRO A 76 -15.75 -13.10 1.72
C PRO A 76 -15.92 -11.79 2.51
N VAL A 77 -16.25 -11.86 3.80
CA VAL A 77 -16.44 -10.70 4.68
C VAL A 77 -15.10 -10.12 5.15
N GLY A 78 -14.01 -10.89 5.05
CA GLY A 78 -12.67 -10.45 5.44
C GLY A 78 -12.19 -9.20 4.69
N THR A 79 -11.36 -8.41 5.38
CA THR A 79 -10.82 -7.16 4.84
C THR A 79 -9.29 -7.17 4.85
N CYS A 80 -8.69 -6.85 3.72
CA CYS A 80 -7.23 -6.77 3.56
C CYS A 80 -6.67 -5.52 4.25
N ALA A 81 -5.38 -5.57 4.60
CA ALA A 81 -4.71 -4.49 5.33
C ALA A 81 -4.78 -3.13 4.61
N GLU A 82 -4.64 -3.12 3.28
CA GLU A 82 -4.68 -1.92 2.46
C GLU A 82 -6.06 -1.25 2.50
N ARG A 83 -7.13 -2.07 2.44
CA ARG A 83 -8.52 -1.60 2.55
C ARG A 83 -8.83 -1.08 3.95
N VAL A 84 -8.29 -1.70 5.01
CA VAL A 84 -8.40 -1.18 6.38
C VAL A 84 -7.71 0.19 6.50
N ALA A 85 -6.47 0.31 6.02
CA ALA A 85 -5.69 1.55 6.12
C ALA A 85 -6.35 2.70 5.34
N LEU A 86 -6.74 2.45 4.08
CA LEU A 86 -7.38 3.45 3.23
C LEU A 86 -8.77 3.83 3.73
N GLY A 87 -9.59 2.85 4.13
CA GLY A 87 -10.92 3.11 4.68
C GLY A 87 -10.85 3.99 5.93
N THR A 88 -9.94 3.66 6.84
CA THR A 88 -9.69 4.47 8.05
C THR A 88 -9.22 5.88 7.71
N ALA A 89 -8.30 6.01 6.74
CA ALA A 89 -7.79 7.31 6.31
C ALA A 89 -8.87 8.19 5.66
N ALA A 90 -9.74 7.58 4.85
CA ALA A 90 -10.82 8.25 4.14
C ALA A 90 -11.94 8.75 5.07
N THR A 91 -12.21 8.05 6.18
CA THR A 91 -13.24 8.45 7.15
C THR A 91 -12.70 9.30 8.29
N ARG A 92 -11.38 9.52 8.36
CA ARG A 92 -10.77 10.35 9.41
C ARG A 92 -11.25 11.80 9.26
N PRO A 93 -11.69 12.46 10.35
CA PRO A 93 -12.02 13.88 10.33
C PRO A 93 -10.81 14.70 9.84
N ARG A 94 -11.04 15.58 8.86
CA ARG A 94 -10.01 16.46 8.28
C ARG A 94 -10.52 17.90 8.25
N PRO A 95 -9.63 18.90 8.39
CA PRO A 95 -9.99 20.28 8.11
C PRO A 95 -10.44 20.42 6.63
N PRO A 96 -11.19 21.48 6.28
CA PRO A 96 -11.61 21.71 4.90
C PRO A 96 -10.40 21.97 4.00
N ALA A 97 -9.87 20.90 3.42
CA ALA A 97 -8.66 20.89 2.59
C ALA A 97 -8.83 20.04 1.31
N GLY A 98 -10.08 19.78 0.92
CA GLY A 98 -10.42 18.93 -0.22
C GLY A 98 -10.52 17.43 0.12
N PRO A 99 -10.75 16.58 -0.89
CA PRO A 99 -10.92 15.15 -0.69
C PRO A 99 -9.62 14.48 -0.25
N PHE A 100 -9.74 13.38 0.48
CA PHE A 100 -8.61 12.52 0.84
C PHE A 100 -7.90 12.00 -0.41
N ARG A 101 -6.56 12.10 -0.41
CA ARG A 101 -5.69 11.55 -1.45
C ARG A 101 -4.48 10.85 -0.81
N ALA A 102 -4.25 9.60 -1.22
CA ALA A 102 -3.04 8.84 -0.93
C ALA A 102 -1.95 9.18 -1.95
N VAL A 103 -0.75 9.46 -1.46
CA VAL A 103 0.45 9.74 -2.28
C VAL A 103 1.47 8.61 -2.24
N ALA A 104 1.30 7.63 -1.34
CA ALA A 104 2.04 6.38 -1.34
C ALA A 104 1.29 5.31 -0.53
N VAL A 105 1.45 4.05 -0.90
CA VAL A 105 0.96 2.90 -0.14
C VAL A 105 2.11 1.93 0.11
N ALA A 106 2.21 1.41 1.32
CA ALA A 106 3.12 0.33 1.66
C ALA A 106 2.35 -0.89 2.12
N VAL A 107 2.82 -2.07 1.73
CA VAL A 107 2.29 -3.38 2.12
C VAL A 107 3.45 -4.21 2.67
N ALA A 108 3.28 -4.85 3.81
CA ALA A 108 4.28 -5.72 4.41
C ALA A 108 3.70 -7.11 4.65
N THR A 109 4.46 -8.13 4.30
CA THR A 109 4.10 -9.54 4.47
C THR A 109 5.23 -10.29 5.17
N ASP A 110 4.98 -11.52 5.60
CA ASP A 110 6.02 -12.39 6.20
C ASP A 110 6.76 -13.24 5.14
N THR A 111 6.27 -13.28 3.90
CA THR A 111 6.84 -14.07 2.80
C THR A 111 7.85 -13.29 1.97
N SER A 112 8.85 -13.98 1.40
CA SER A 112 9.74 -13.46 0.36
C SER A 112 9.62 -14.30 -0.93
N PRO A 113 9.41 -13.68 -2.11
CA PRO A 113 9.18 -12.24 -2.34
C PRO A 113 7.89 -11.74 -1.68
N PRO A 114 7.72 -10.42 -1.51
CA PRO A 114 6.54 -9.88 -0.83
C PRO A 114 5.27 -10.13 -1.64
N ALA A 115 4.13 -10.29 -0.95
CA ALA A 115 2.86 -10.41 -1.67
C ALA A 115 2.42 -9.05 -2.26
N SER A 116 1.87 -9.11 -3.47
CA SER A 116 1.28 -7.96 -4.15
C SER A 116 -0.15 -7.71 -3.65
N PRO A 117 -0.63 -6.45 -3.58
CA PRO A 117 -2.01 -6.16 -3.25
C PRO A 117 -2.97 -6.91 -4.17
N CYS A 118 -4.03 -7.48 -3.60
CA CYS A 118 -5.04 -8.19 -4.39
C CYS A 118 -5.83 -7.24 -5.30
N GLY A 119 -6.55 -7.77 -6.30
CA GLY A 119 -7.32 -6.95 -7.25
C GLY A 119 -8.31 -5.99 -6.59
N MET A 120 -8.98 -6.42 -5.51
CA MET A 120 -9.88 -5.54 -4.74
C MET A 120 -9.13 -4.38 -4.08
N CYS A 121 -7.93 -4.62 -3.54
CA CYS A 121 -7.10 -3.57 -2.95
C CYS A 121 -6.61 -2.59 -4.01
N ARG A 122 -6.16 -3.08 -5.17
CA ARG A 122 -5.73 -2.23 -6.29
C ARG A 122 -6.85 -1.28 -6.72
N GLN A 123 -8.06 -1.80 -6.89
CA GLN A 123 -9.22 -0.98 -7.24
C GLN A 123 -9.60 0.01 -6.13
N PHE A 124 -9.46 -0.38 -4.85
CA PHE A 124 -9.72 0.51 -3.72
C PHE A 124 -8.67 1.63 -3.62
N ILE A 125 -7.40 1.34 -3.88
CA ILE A 125 -6.32 2.33 -3.97
C ILE A 125 -6.63 3.35 -5.06
N ARG A 126 -7.10 2.88 -6.23
CA ARG A 126 -7.43 3.72 -7.40
C ARG A 126 -8.45 4.82 -7.11
N GLU A 127 -9.40 4.58 -6.22
CA GLU A 127 -10.41 5.59 -5.86
C GLU A 127 -9.77 6.82 -5.18
N PHE A 128 -8.71 6.60 -4.40
CA PHE A 128 -8.13 7.61 -3.52
C PHE A 128 -6.75 8.10 -3.97
N SER A 129 -6.29 7.72 -5.17
CA SER A 129 -4.93 8.03 -5.62
C SER A 129 -4.88 8.24 -7.13
N SER A 130 -3.76 8.77 -7.61
CA SER A 130 -3.42 8.81 -9.02
C SER A 130 -2.82 7.48 -9.48
N LEU A 131 -2.81 7.23 -10.79
CA LEU A 131 -2.28 5.98 -11.36
C LEU A 131 -0.76 5.81 -11.15
N ASP A 132 -0.03 6.90 -10.97
CA ASP A 132 1.41 6.92 -10.68
C ASP A 132 1.74 6.70 -9.20
N VAL A 133 0.74 6.54 -8.32
CA VAL A 133 1.00 6.33 -6.88
C VAL A 133 1.91 5.11 -6.66
N PRO A 134 3.01 5.24 -5.90
CA PRO A 134 3.88 4.13 -5.62
C PRO A 134 3.29 3.19 -4.58
N ILE A 135 3.37 1.90 -4.86
CA ILE A 135 3.01 0.80 -3.96
C ILE A 135 4.30 0.06 -3.60
N VAL A 136 4.78 0.26 -2.37
CA VAL A 136 6.00 -0.35 -1.84
C VAL A 136 5.66 -1.63 -1.09
N MET A 137 6.11 -2.77 -1.59
CA MET A 137 5.81 -4.09 -1.03
C MET A 137 7.05 -4.62 -0.32
N PHE A 138 6.98 -4.83 1.00
CA PHE A 138 8.06 -5.32 1.86
C PHE A 138 7.86 -6.79 2.24
N ASP A 139 8.93 -7.57 2.18
CA ASP A 139 8.92 -8.98 2.59
C ASP A 139 9.34 -9.16 4.06
N GLY A 140 9.31 -10.42 4.52
CA GLY A 140 9.77 -10.81 5.85
C GLY A 140 11.29 -10.72 6.05
N GLU A 141 12.08 -10.54 4.99
CA GLU A 141 13.55 -10.50 5.00
C GLU A 141 14.09 -9.06 4.92
N GLY A 142 13.22 -8.05 4.95
CA GLY A 142 13.60 -6.64 4.85
C GLY A 142 14.01 -6.21 3.44
N LYS A 143 13.60 -6.95 2.41
CA LYS A 143 13.68 -6.55 1.00
C LYS A 143 12.32 -6.01 0.55
N TYR A 144 12.31 -5.36 -0.61
CA TYR A 144 11.13 -4.72 -1.14
C TYR A 144 11.10 -4.70 -2.67
N VAL A 145 9.89 -4.54 -3.20
CA VAL A 145 9.58 -4.29 -4.60
C VAL A 145 8.69 -3.05 -4.67
N VAL A 146 8.86 -2.21 -5.68
CA VAL A 146 7.96 -1.08 -5.93
C VAL A 146 7.32 -1.25 -7.30
N ALA A 147 6.03 -0.92 -7.37
CA ALA A 147 5.30 -0.74 -8.60
C ALA A 147 4.32 0.41 -8.44
N THR A 148 4.01 1.10 -9.52
CA THR A 148 2.91 2.07 -9.58
C THR A 148 1.57 1.35 -9.63
N LEU A 149 0.49 2.08 -9.33
CA LEU A 149 -0.85 1.54 -9.49
C LEU A 149 -1.18 1.20 -10.95
N ASP A 150 -0.71 1.99 -11.92
CA ASP A 150 -0.92 1.72 -13.35
C ASP A 150 -0.31 0.38 -13.80
N GLU A 151 0.91 0.09 -13.32
CA GLU A 151 1.57 -1.19 -13.59
C GLU A 151 0.82 -2.38 -12.95
N LEU A 152 0.21 -2.17 -11.79
CA LEU A 152 -0.54 -3.21 -11.08
C LEU A 152 -1.99 -3.35 -11.55
N LEU A 153 -2.58 -2.31 -12.10
CA LEU A 153 -3.98 -2.28 -12.55
C LEU A 153 -4.11 -1.49 -13.86
N PRO A 154 -3.53 -2.00 -14.96
CA PRO A 154 -3.57 -1.32 -16.24
C PRO A 154 -5.01 -1.24 -16.77
N LEU A 155 -5.31 -0.15 -17.49
CA LEU A 155 -6.64 0.09 -18.09
C LEU A 155 -7.78 0.02 -17.06
N SER A 156 -7.51 0.48 -15.86
CA SER A 156 -8.42 0.34 -14.73
C SER A 156 -9.69 1.18 -14.86
N PHE A 157 -10.80 0.65 -14.35
CA PHE A 157 -12.08 1.36 -14.27
C PHE A 157 -12.07 2.43 -13.19
N GLY A 158 -12.67 3.59 -13.44
CA GLY A 158 -12.58 4.77 -12.59
C GLY A 158 -13.67 5.82 -12.67
N PRO A 159 -13.54 6.92 -11.90
CA PRO A 159 -14.44 8.07 -11.95
C PRO A 159 -14.63 8.63 -13.36
N GLU A 160 -13.59 8.61 -14.19
CA GLU A 160 -13.64 9.06 -15.58
C GLU A 160 -14.59 8.22 -16.45
N ASN A 161 -14.76 6.92 -16.15
CA ASN A 161 -15.70 6.06 -16.86
C ASN A 161 -17.16 6.32 -16.46
N LEU A 162 -17.38 7.04 -15.36
CA LEU A 162 -18.70 7.46 -14.87
C LEU A 162 -19.00 8.94 -15.19
N GLY A 163 -18.13 9.62 -15.94
CA GLY A 163 -18.26 11.04 -16.24
C GLY A 163 -18.00 11.97 -15.04
N ARG A 164 -17.18 11.54 -14.08
CA ARG A 164 -16.85 12.29 -12.85
C ARG A 164 -15.35 12.60 -12.69
N GLY A 165 -14.67 12.93 -13.79
CA GLY A 165 -13.24 13.29 -13.82
C GLY A 165 -12.95 14.71 -13.35
#